data_AF-A0A1I5UTG5-F1
#
_entry.id   AF-A0A1I5UTG5-F1
#
_cell.length_a   1.000
_cell.length_b   1.000
_cell.length_c   1.000
_cell.angle_alpha   90.00
_cell.angle_beta   90.00
_cell.angle_gamma   90.00
#
_symmetry.space_group_name_H-M   'P 1'
#
loop_
_entity.id
_entity.type
_entity.pdbx_description
1 polymer ?
#
loop_
_entity_poly.entity_id
_entity_poly.type
_entity_poly.pdbx_seq_one_letter_code
_entity_poly.pdbx_strand_id
1 'polypeptide(L)'
;MNNARRQVNKDGSEQVMLGGVILKEKPVRKRARRADWKTSPALIRLREVEKLIKARHGGMVPETDDADVYIRAAAFSRTGQDMRAWCKRWAPWAPAELIARISAAAAKRRHMMSANGVAGMLMVTMTERTRLKLKTIGACDLTLEDRKRLTKQRKNDRDRARIEEKRRAAGKVDRASYLASHSLSRLKPWEAENMSRAKWYRLRETSPSRIEGILPSSDTPVSQIPPVPVIASKRPSTGKAGRGGLGTESPTGCQGAAPLGRSDKDIGAAA
;
A
#
# COMPACT_ATOMS: atom_id res chain seq x y z
N MET A 1 57.39 11.83 -17.55
CA MET A 1 56.09 11.36 -18.07
C MET A 1 55.81 9.98 -17.47
N ASN A 2 54.87 9.86 -16.52
CA ASN A 2 54.58 8.58 -15.87
C ASN A 2 53.64 7.75 -16.77
N ASN A 3 54.20 6.76 -17.48
CA ASN A 3 53.43 5.89 -18.36
C ASN A 3 52.60 4.89 -17.54
N ALA A 4 51.28 5.04 -17.55
CA ALA A 4 50.38 4.05 -17.02
C ALA A 4 50.34 2.80 -17.92
N ARG A 5 50.57 1.60 -17.37
CA ARG A 5 50.56 0.33 -18.09
C ARG A 5 49.25 -0.43 -17.84
N ARG A 6 48.63 -0.99 -18.87
CA ARG A 6 47.50 -1.92 -18.70
C ARG A 6 48.02 -3.36 -18.62
N GLN A 7 47.49 -4.13 -17.68
CA GLN A 7 47.78 -5.54 -17.46
C GLN A 7 46.45 -6.31 -17.40
N VAL A 8 46.42 -7.49 -18.03
CA VAL A 8 45.29 -8.43 -17.90
C VAL A 8 45.78 -9.63 -17.10
N ASN A 9 45.12 -9.92 -15.99
CA ASN A 9 45.44 -11.04 -15.12
C ASN A 9 44.88 -12.36 -15.68
N LYS A 10 45.37 -13.50 -15.17
CA LYS A 10 44.94 -14.84 -15.61
C LYS A 10 43.45 -15.12 -15.36
N ASP A 11 42.85 -14.47 -14.37
CA ASP A 11 41.43 -14.55 -14.10
C ASP A 11 40.59 -13.79 -15.13
N GLY A 12 41.23 -12.92 -15.94
CA GLY A 12 40.66 -12.04 -16.96
C GLY A 12 40.40 -10.61 -16.47
N SER A 13 40.86 -10.24 -15.27
CA SER A 13 40.68 -8.89 -14.71
C SER A 13 41.67 -7.93 -15.34
N GLU A 14 41.23 -6.69 -15.63
CA GLU A 14 42.09 -5.66 -16.22
C GLU A 14 42.56 -4.71 -15.13
N GLN A 15 43.87 -4.52 -14.99
CA GLN A 15 44.48 -3.59 -14.05
C GLN A 15 45.25 -2.50 -14.82
N VAL A 16 45.15 -1.26 -14.35
CA VAL A 16 45.96 -0.12 -14.81
C VAL A 16 47.01 0.13 -13.72
N MET A 17 48.28 -0.05 -14.07
CA MET A 17 49.44 0.11 -13.20
C MET A 17 50.09 1.46 -13.44
N LEU A 18 50.54 2.13 -12.38
CA LEU A 18 51.46 3.27 -12.44
C LEU A 18 52.75 2.85 -11.73
N GLY A 19 53.77 2.47 -12.50
CA GLY A 19 54.91 1.74 -11.95
C GLY A 19 54.46 0.41 -11.34
N GLY A 20 54.71 0.22 -10.04
CA GLY A 20 54.31 -0.98 -9.28
C GLY A 20 52.95 -0.90 -8.58
N VAL A 21 52.22 0.22 -8.68
CA VAL A 21 50.96 0.45 -7.94
C VAL A 21 49.76 0.28 -8.87
N ILE A 22 48.73 -0.45 -8.40
CA ILE A 22 47.45 -0.58 -9.11
C ILE A 22 46.67 0.72 -8.94
N LEU A 23 46.50 1.47 -10.03
CA LEU A 23 45.71 2.69 -10.08
C LEU A 23 44.21 2.40 -10.24
N LYS A 24 43.86 1.37 -11.03
CA LYS A 24 42.47 0.98 -11.28
C LYS A 24 42.37 -0.49 -11.65
N GLU A 25 41.47 -1.22 -11.00
CA GLU A 25 41.14 -2.60 -11.35
C GLU A 25 39.71 -2.69 -11.86
N LYS A 26 39.53 -3.41 -12.97
CA LYS A 26 38.25 -3.75 -13.57
C LYS A 26 38.11 -5.27 -13.49
N PRO A 27 37.32 -5.79 -12.53
CA PRO A 27 37.16 -7.22 -12.35
C PRO A 27 36.44 -7.83 -13.56
N VAL A 28 36.76 -9.08 -13.87
CA VAL A 28 36.19 -9.89 -14.96
C VAL A 28 34.68 -9.87 -14.94
N ARG A 29 34.13 -10.06 -13.74
CA ARG A 29 32.70 -10.04 -13.46
C ARG A 29 32.43 -8.81 -12.63
N LYS A 30 31.51 -7.96 -13.09
CA LYS A 30 30.90 -6.95 -12.23
C LYS A 30 30.33 -7.70 -11.03
N ARG A 31 30.82 -7.42 -9.81
CA ARG A 31 30.20 -7.95 -8.59
C ARG A 31 28.71 -7.63 -8.69
N ALA A 32 27.86 -8.65 -8.62
CA ALA A 32 26.42 -8.47 -8.68
C ALA A 32 26.04 -7.42 -7.63
N ARG A 33 25.29 -6.39 -8.02
CA ARG A 33 24.85 -5.38 -7.06
C ARG A 33 23.95 -6.10 -6.06
N ARG A 34 23.88 -5.60 -4.82
CA ARG A 34 23.00 -6.19 -3.79
C ARG A 34 21.54 -6.28 -4.25
N ALA A 35 21.12 -5.38 -5.16
CA ALA A 35 19.80 -5.39 -5.79
C ALA A 35 19.59 -6.59 -6.74
N ASP A 36 20.66 -7.16 -7.29
CA ASP A 36 20.62 -8.28 -8.24
C ASP A 36 20.60 -9.64 -7.51
N TRP A 37 20.75 -9.64 -6.18
CA TRP A 37 20.70 -10.86 -5.39
C TRP A 37 19.27 -11.38 -5.33
N LYS A 38 19.06 -12.57 -5.91
CA LYS A 38 17.76 -13.25 -5.84
C LYS A 38 17.45 -13.59 -4.38
N THR A 39 16.32 -13.11 -3.87
CA THR A 39 15.82 -13.50 -2.55
C THR A 39 15.55 -14.99 -2.55
N SER A 40 16.28 -15.76 -1.73
CA SER A 40 16.05 -17.19 -1.56
C SER A 40 15.01 -17.43 -0.46
N PRO A 41 13.80 -17.97 -0.78
CA PRO A 41 12.79 -18.27 0.23
C PRO A 41 13.27 -19.31 1.25
N ALA A 42 14.15 -20.21 0.83
CA ALA A 42 14.81 -21.18 1.71
C ALA A 42 15.63 -20.47 2.78
N LEU A 43 16.49 -19.53 2.35
CA LEU A 43 17.36 -18.79 3.27
C LEU A 43 16.55 -17.87 4.18
N ILE A 44 15.52 -17.21 3.66
CA ILE A 44 14.59 -16.41 4.48
C ILE A 44 13.93 -17.32 5.54
N ARG A 45 13.47 -18.52 5.17
CA ARG A 45 12.85 -19.45 6.11
C ARG A 45 13.80 -19.90 7.22
N LEU A 46 15.04 -20.23 6.88
CA LEU A 46 16.05 -20.55 7.89
C LEU A 46 16.26 -19.40 8.88
N ARG A 47 16.37 -18.16 8.39
CA ARG A 47 16.49 -16.96 9.24
C ARG A 47 15.24 -16.70 10.08
N GLU A 48 14.06 -17.09 9.60
CA GLU A 48 12.81 -17.01 10.37
C GLU A 48 12.78 -18.04 11.50
N VAL A 49 13.30 -19.26 11.29
CA VAL A 49 13.49 -20.25 12.36
C VAL A 49 14.47 -19.72 13.41
N GLU A 50 15.60 -19.17 12.98
CA GLU A 50 16.57 -18.53 13.89
C GLU A 50 15.95 -17.37 14.69
N LYS A 51 15.05 -16.59 14.07
CA LYS A 51 14.32 -15.51 14.74
C LYS A 51 13.37 -16.06 15.80
N LEU A 52 12.67 -17.16 15.51
CA LEU A 52 11.80 -17.83 16.49
C LEU A 52 12.60 -18.33 17.69
N ILE A 53 13.74 -18.98 17.46
CA ILE A 53 14.62 -19.47 18.54
C ILE A 53 15.06 -18.29 19.44
N LYS A 54 15.52 -17.19 18.83
CA LYS A 54 15.86 -15.98 19.59
C LYS A 54 14.70 -15.40 20.38
N ALA A 55 13.51 -15.34 19.77
CA ALA A 55 12.34 -14.73 20.39
C ALA A 55 11.77 -15.57 21.55
N ARG A 56 11.87 -16.90 21.48
CA ARG A 56 11.34 -17.82 22.49
C ARG A 56 12.34 -18.17 23.57
N HIS A 57 13.60 -18.37 23.18
CA HIS A 57 14.63 -18.98 24.01
C HIS A 57 15.87 -18.10 24.21
N GLY A 58 15.87 -16.87 23.69
CA GLY A 58 16.95 -15.90 23.89
C GLY A 58 18.22 -16.14 23.07
N GLY A 59 18.45 -17.33 22.51
CA GLY A 59 19.64 -17.54 21.66
C GLY A 59 19.88 -18.94 21.12
N MET A 60 19.55 -19.98 21.87
CA MET A 60 19.69 -21.38 21.44
C MET A 60 18.43 -22.17 21.78
N VAL A 61 18.24 -23.31 21.14
CA VAL A 61 17.14 -24.23 21.45
C VAL A 61 17.46 -24.91 22.79
N PRO A 62 16.53 -24.92 23.77
CA PRO A 62 16.73 -25.66 25.02
C PRO A 62 16.78 -27.16 24.75
N GLU A 63 17.43 -27.92 25.64
CA GLU A 63 17.45 -29.38 25.59
C GLU A 63 16.15 -29.93 26.18
N THR A 64 15.10 -29.96 25.37
CA THR A 64 13.77 -30.49 25.72
C THR A 64 13.38 -31.61 24.76
N ASP A 65 12.39 -32.42 25.15
CA ASP A 65 11.94 -33.59 24.36
C ASP A 65 11.48 -33.22 22.94
N ASP A 66 10.98 -32.00 22.75
CA ASP A 66 10.48 -31.48 21.48
C ASP A 66 11.51 -30.63 20.73
N ALA A 67 12.71 -30.44 21.26
CA ALA A 67 13.69 -29.49 20.73
C ALA A 67 14.16 -29.82 19.30
N ASP A 68 14.05 -31.09 18.90
CA ASP A 68 14.43 -31.54 17.56
C ASP A 68 13.54 -30.94 16.44
N VAL A 69 12.34 -30.44 16.77
CA VAL A 69 11.43 -29.78 15.82
C VAL A 69 12.05 -28.53 15.18
N TYR A 70 12.90 -27.80 15.91
CA TYR A 70 13.62 -26.64 15.38
C TYR A 70 14.68 -27.06 14.37
N ILE A 71 15.40 -28.16 14.65
CA ILE A 71 16.41 -28.73 13.75
C ILE A 71 15.73 -29.24 12.47
N ARG A 72 14.60 -29.94 12.60
CA ARG A 72 13.78 -30.39 11.46
C ARG A 72 13.31 -29.21 10.61
N ALA A 73 12.74 -28.18 11.25
CA ALA A 73 12.26 -26.98 10.55
C ALA A 73 13.40 -26.26 9.79
N ALA A 74 14.58 -26.15 10.40
CA ALA A 74 15.77 -25.57 9.80
C ALA A 74 16.26 -26.42 8.60
N ALA A 75 16.44 -27.73 8.77
CA ALA A 75 16.89 -28.62 7.70
C ALA A 75 15.91 -28.64 6.51
N PHE A 76 14.60 -28.64 6.80
CA PHE A 76 13.56 -28.73 5.78
C PHE A 76 13.37 -27.42 5.01
N SER A 77 14.05 -26.34 5.40
CA SER A 77 14.16 -25.11 4.61
C SER A 77 14.99 -25.31 3.32
N ARG A 78 15.83 -26.36 3.26
CA ARG A 78 16.64 -26.73 2.08
C ARG A 78 17.52 -25.60 1.54
N THR A 79 18.18 -24.87 2.42
CA THR A 79 19.16 -23.84 2.06
C THR A 79 20.46 -24.39 1.45
N GLY A 80 20.73 -25.70 1.62
CA GLY A 80 22.03 -26.29 1.36
C GLY A 80 23.08 -25.98 2.42
N GLN A 81 22.68 -25.36 3.54
CA GLN A 81 23.57 -25.10 4.66
C GLN A 81 23.92 -26.41 5.38
N ASP A 82 25.17 -26.52 5.83
CA ASP A 82 25.59 -27.61 6.69
C ASP A 82 24.86 -27.55 8.03
N MET A 83 23.99 -28.54 8.27
CA MET A 83 23.21 -28.65 9.49
C MET A 83 24.06 -28.96 10.72
N ARG A 84 25.23 -29.59 10.57
CA ARG A 84 26.16 -29.79 11.70
C ARG A 84 26.72 -28.44 12.15
N ALA A 85 27.22 -27.63 11.23
CA ALA A 85 27.67 -26.26 11.53
C ALA A 85 26.54 -25.37 12.07
N TRP A 86 25.31 -25.51 11.55
CA TRP A 86 24.16 -24.77 12.08
C TRP A 86 23.82 -25.18 13.52
N CYS A 87 23.76 -26.49 13.82
CA CYS A 87 23.44 -26.99 15.17
C CYS A 87 24.51 -26.61 16.19
N LYS A 88 25.81 -26.57 15.84
CA LYS A 88 26.87 -26.09 16.74
C LYS A 88 26.56 -24.73 17.38
N ARG A 89 25.84 -23.87 16.67
CA ARG A 89 25.42 -22.55 17.17
C ARG A 89 24.07 -22.57 17.89
N TRP A 90 23.10 -23.29 17.34
CA TRP A 90 21.70 -23.15 17.73
C TRP A 90 21.17 -24.28 18.59
N ALA A 91 21.79 -25.45 18.57
CA ALA A 91 21.45 -26.64 19.35
C ALA A 91 22.73 -27.48 19.60
N PRO A 92 23.68 -26.96 20.40
CA PRO A 92 25.00 -27.59 20.59
C PRO A 92 24.93 -28.96 21.29
N TRP A 93 23.87 -29.20 22.07
CA TRP A 93 23.57 -30.48 22.72
C TRP A 93 23.10 -31.56 21.72
N ALA A 94 22.70 -31.20 20.49
CA ALA A 94 22.10 -32.14 19.57
C ALA A 94 23.12 -33.19 19.08
N PRO A 95 22.85 -34.50 19.25
CA PRO A 95 23.80 -35.54 18.86
C PRO A 95 23.94 -35.62 17.34
N ALA A 96 25.14 -35.99 16.88
CA ALA A 96 25.47 -36.07 15.46
C ALA A 96 24.53 -37.00 14.67
N GLU A 97 24.10 -38.10 15.28
CA GLU A 97 23.18 -39.08 14.69
C GLU A 97 21.79 -38.49 14.43
N LEU A 98 21.28 -37.69 15.36
CA LEU A 98 20.01 -36.97 15.20
C LEU A 98 20.08 -36.00 14.02
N ILE A 99 21.17 -35.21 13.95
CA ILE A 99 21.39 -34.23 12.89
C ILE A 99 21.51 -34.95 11.53
N ALA A 100 22.22 -36.08 11.47
CA ALA A 100 22.38 -36.87 10.25
C ALA A 100 21.04 -37.45 9.77
N ARG A 101 20.26 -38.04 10.67
CA ARG A 101 18.92 -38.58 10.38
C ARG A 101 17.98 -37.51 9.82
N ILE A 102 17.94 -36.34 10.45
CA ILE A 102 17.09 -35.22 10.00
C ILE A 102 17.58 -34.69 8.64
N SER A 103 18.89 -34.52 8.46
CA SER A 103 19.47 -34.02 7.21
C SER A 103 19.22 -34.98 6.04
N ALA A 104 19.35 -36.29 6.27
CA ALA A 104 19.02 -37.31 5.27
C ALA A 104 17.53 -37.29 4.91
N ALA A 105 16.64 -37.11 5.90
CA ALA A 105 15.21 -36.96 5.64
C ALA A 105 14.89 -35.68 4.84
N ALA A 106 15.58 -34.58 5.10
CA ALA A 106 15.43 -33.33 4.37
C ALA A 106 15.90 -33.44 2.91
N ALA A 107 17.01 -34.16 2.69
CA ALA A 107 17.60 -34.36 1.36
C ALA A 107 16.68 -35.15 0.42
N LYS A 108 15.92 -36.12 0.94
CA LYS A 108 14.96 -36.94 0.17
C LYS A 108 13.77 -36.15 -0.38
N ARG A 109 13.47 -34.96 0.15
CA ARG A 109 12.29 -34.19 -0.28
C ARG A 109 12.58 -33.46 -1.60
N ARG A 110 11.64 -33.46 -2.54
CA ARG A 110 11.74 -32.63 -3.76
C ARG A 110 11.51 -31.15 -3.50
N HIS A 111 10.69 -30.84 -2.50
CA HIS A 111 10.28 -29.47 -2.15
C HIS A 111 10.52 -29.19 -0.67
N MET A 112 10.77 -27.93 -0.34
CA MET A 112 10.79 -27.44 1.03
C MET A 112 9.43 -27.67 1.71
N MET A 113 9.43 -27.86 3.02
CA MET A 113 8.19 -28.03 3.78
C MET A 113 7.26 -26.82 3.58
N SER A 114 5.96 -27.09 3.48
CA SER A 114 4.96 -26.04 3.31
C SER A 114 4.98 -25.06 4.49
N ALA A 115 4.60 -23.80 4.24
CA ALA A 115 4.56 -22.77 5.27
C ALA A 115 3.71 -23.17 6.49
N ASN A 116 2.59 -23.85 6.24
CA ASN A 116 1.69 -24.34 7.29
C ASN A 116 2.25 -25.57 8.00
N GLY A 117 2.95 -26.46 7.30
CA GLY A 117 3.62 -27.61 7.93
C GLY A 117 4.66 -27.17 8.96
N VAL A 118 5.50 -26.19 8.60
CA VAL A 118 6.47 -25.61 9.55
C VAL A 118 5.77 -24.88 10.70
N ALA A 119 4.71 -24.14 10.40
CA ALA A 119 3.97 -23.41 11.43
C ALA A 119 3.27 -24.34 12.44
N GLY A 120 2.70 -25.46 11.98
CA GLY A 120 2.14 -26.47 12.86
C GLY A 120 3.22 -27.15 13.70
N MET A 121 4.34 -27.54 13.08
CA MET A 121 5.47 -28.17 13.77
C MET A 121 6.07 -27.28 14.86
N LEU A 122 6.20 -25.97 14.61
CA LEU A 122 6.76 -25.02 15.57
C LEU A 122 5.67 -24.33 16.42
N MET A 123 4.39 -24.69 16.27
CA MET A 123 3.25 -24.05 16.93
C MET A 123 3.28 -22.51 16.84
N VAL A 124 3.51 -21.98 15.64
CA VAL A 124 3.59 -20.53 15.40
C VAL A 124 2.19 -19.95 15.30
N THR A 125 1.84 -19.04 16.20
CA THR A 125 0.55 -18.34 16.19
C THR A 125 0.56 -17.14 15.25
N MET A 126 -0.61 -16.64 14.86
CA MET A 126 -0.73 -15.48 13.97
C MET A 126 -0.24 -14.21 14.66
N THR A 127 -0.40 -14.12 15.97
CA THR A 127 0.16 -13.05 16.81
C THR A 127 1.68 -13.05 16.73
N GLU A 128 2.31 -14.21 16.97
CA GLU A 128 3.76 -14.34 16.91
C GLU A 128 4.30 -14.08 15.49
N ARG A 129 3.63 -14.64 14.47
CA ARG A 129 3.95 -14.41 13.06
C ARG A 129 3.94 -12.93 12.70
N THR A 130 2.92 -12.19 13.17
CA THR A 130 2.78 -10.75 12.93
C THR A 130 3.86 -9.97 13.69
N ARG A 131 4.07 -10.27 14.98
CA ARG A 131 5.07 -9.63 15.85
C ARG A 131 6.48 -9.77 15.27
N LEU A 132 6.85 -10.97 14.84
CA LEU A 132 8.18 -11.28 14.30
C LEU A 132 8.34 -10.97 12.81
N LYS A 133 7.26 -10.53 12.14
CA LYS A 133 7.19 -10.22 10.71
C LYS A 133 7.66 -11.41 9.84
N LEU A 134 7.19 -12.62 10.15
CA LEU A 134 7.53 -13.81 9.39
C LEU A 134 6.78 -13.82 8.05
N LYS A 135 7.51 -14.04 6.96
CA LYS A 135 7.01 -14.06 5.59
C LYS A 135 6.78 -15.48 5.09
N THR A 136 7.67 -16.40 5.42
CA THR A 136 7.68 -17.75 4.84
C THR A 136 7.04 -18.80 5.76
N ILE A 137 7.03 -18.58 7.07
CA ILE A 137 6.32 -19.44 8.02
C ILE A 137 4.85 -18.99 8.14
N GLY A 138 3.94 -19.98 8.14
CA GLY A 138 2.50 -19.78 8.31
C GLY A 138 2.11 -19.49 9.77
N ALA A 139 0.84 -19.70 10.09
CA ALA A 139 0.35 -19.71 11.47
C ALA A 139 -0.56 -20.94 11.66
N CYS A 140 -0.57 -21.52 12.86
CA CYS A 140 -1.29 -22.76 13.18
C CYS A 140 -2.67 -22.53 13.83
N ASP A 141 -2.88 -21.36 14.44
CA ASP A 141 -4.09 -20.96 15.17
C ASP A 141 -5.23 -20.47 14.27
N LEU A 142 -4.96 -20.22 12.98
CA LEU A 142 -5.94 -19.74 12.03
C LEU A 142 -5.95 -20.57 10.76
N THR A 143 -7.16 -20.76 10.23
CA THR A 143 -7.35 -21.34 8.91
C THR A 143 -6.71 -20.48 7.81
N LEU A 144 -6.54 -21.06 6.62
CA LEU A 144 -6.04 -20.30 5.48
C LEU A 144 -7.00 -19.15 5.11
N GLU A 145 -8.31 -19.41 5.17
CA GLU A 145 -9.34 -18.43 4.79
C GLU A 145 -9.41 -17.26 5.77
N ASP A 146 -9.30 -17.52 7.07
CA ASP A 146 -9.30 -16.45 8.07
C ASP A 146 -8.05 -15.57 7.95
N ARG A 147 -6.89 -16.17 7.63
CA ARG A 147 -5.67 -15.39 7.34
C ARG A 147 -5.81 -14.52 6.10
N LYS A 148 -6.46 -15.02 5.03
CA LYS A 148 -6.75 -14.21 3.83
C LYS A 148 -7.69 -13.05 4.17
N ARG A 149 -8.75 -13.32 4.95
CA ARG A 149 -9.71 -12.30 5.42
C ARG A 149 -9.01 -11.20 6.21
N LEU A 150 -8.19 -11.57 7.19
CA LEU A 150 -7.44 -10.62 8.02
C LEU A 150 -6.44 -9.80 7.18
N THR A 151 -5.77 -10.44 6.22
CA THR A 151 -4.84 -9.76 5.31
C THR A 151 -5.59 -8.75 4.42
N LYS A 152 -6.76 -9.11 3.91
CA LYS A 152 -7.63 -8.23 3.11
C LYS A 152 -8.12 -7.05 3.95
N GLN A 153 -8.58 -7.29 5.18
CA GLN A 153 -9.00 -6.23 6.11
C GLN A 153 -7.86 -5.25 6.37
N ARG A 154 -6.67 -5.74 6.78
CA ARG A 154 -5.48 -4.90 7.00
C ARG A 154 -5.02 -4.13 5.76
N LYS A 155 -5.24 -4.66 4.56
CA LYS A 155 -4.99 -3.93 3.31
C LYS A 155 -6.01 -2.81 3.14
N ASN A 156 -7.30 -3.11 3.28
CA ASN A 156 -8.37 -2.14 3.16
C ASN A 156 -8.26 -1.01 4.18
N ASP A 157 -7.84 -1.31 5.42
CA ASP A 157 -7.61 -0.30 6.46
C ASP A 157 -6.47 0.65 6.08
N ARG A 158 -5.33 0.10 5.62
CA ARG A 158 -4.20 0.90 5.14
C ARG A 158 -4.54 1.74 3.91
N ASP A 159 -5.33 1.18 3.01
CA ASP A 159 -5.76 1.88 1.80
C ASP A 159 -6.74 3.01 2.16
N ARG A 160 -7.67 2.78 3.10
CA ARG A 160 -8.54 3.82 3.67
C ARG A 160 -7.72 4.95 4.29
N ALA A 161 -6.77 4.63 5.18
CA ALA A 161 -5.91 5.62 5.81
C ALA A 161 -5.09 6.43 4.79
N ARG A 162 -4.51 5.77 3.78
CA ARG A 162 -3.76 6.44 2.71
C ARG A 162 -4.63 7.38 1.89
N ILE A 163 -5.85 6.97 1.55
CA ILE A 163 -6.79 7.81 0.79
C ILE A 163 -7.21 9.02 1.63
N GLU A 164 -7.50 8.81 2.91
CA GLU A 164 -7.86 9.90 3.83
C GLU A 164 -6.72 10.92 3.97
N GLU A 165 -5.49 10.46 4.18
CA GLU A 165 -4.30 11.31 4.25
C GLU A 165 -4.10 12.10 2.95
N LYS A 166 -4.26 11.45 1.79
CA LYS A 166 -4.20 12.11 0.48
C LYS A 166 -5.29 13.18 0.32
N ARG A 167 -6.52 12.92 0.80
CA ARG A 167 -7.62 13.90 0.76
C ARG A 167 -7.32 15.10 1.65
N ARG A 168 -6.81 14.86 2.86
CA ARG A 168 -6.42 15.90 3.82
C ARG A 168 -5.29 16.77 3.27
N ALA A 169 -4.26 16.15 2.68
CA ALA A 169 -3.14 16.85 2.05
C ALA A 169 -3.58 17.72 0.85
N ALA A 170 -4.62 17.31 0.13
CA ALA A 170 -5.24 18.09 -0.94
C ALA A 170 -6.20 19.19 -0.45
N GLY A 171 -6.26 19.44 0.87
CA GLY A 171 -7.13 20.46 1.47
C GLY A 171 -8.63 20.16 1.34
N LYS A 172 -9.02 18.90 1.06
CA LYS A 172 -10.43 18.53 0.96
C LYS A 172 -11.04 18.52 2.37
N VAL A 173 -12.09 19.32 2.54
CA VAL A 173 -12.86 19.40 3.79
C VAL A 173 -13.41 18.01 4.14
N ASP A 174 -13.29 17.65 5.42
CA ASP A 174 -13.85 16.40 5.93
C ASP A 174 -15.38 16.37 5.75
N ARG A 175 -15.95 15.18 5.56
CA ARG A 175 -17.39 15.01 5.33
C ARG A 175 -18.21 15.60 6.48
N ALA A 176 -17.78 15.47 7.73
CA ALA A 176 -18.51 16.04 8.86
C ALA A 176 -18.52 17.57 8.81
N SER A 177 -17.37 18.18 8.50
CA SER A 177 -17.25 19.63 8.35
C SER A 177 -18.06 20.17 7.16
N TYR A 178 -18.07 19.44 6.03
CA TYR A 178 -18.91 19.75 4.88
C TYR A 178 -20.41 19.68 5.23
N LEU A 179 -20.84 18.63 5.92
CA LEU A 179 -22.24 18.48 6.33
C LEU A 179 -22.68 19.54 7.36
N ALA A 180 -21.79 19.96 8.26
CA ALA A 180 -22.06 21.03 9.23
C ALA A 180 -22.26 22.39 8.52
N SER A 181 -21.35 22.73 7.60
CA SER A 181 -21.41 23.97 6.80
C SER A 181 -22.58 24.00 5.80
N HIS A 182 -22.98 22.85 5.26
CA HIS A 182 -24.07 22.72 4.28
C HIS A 182 -25.40 22.28 4.91
N SER A 183 -25.58 22.57 6.20
CA SER A 183 -26.75 22.17 7.00
C SER A 183 -28.02 22.97 6.72
N LEU A 184 -27.98 23.99 5.85
CA LEU A 184 -29.13 24.87 5.54
C LEU A 184 -30.38 24.10 5.11
N SER A 185 -30.22 23.04 4.31
CA SER A 185 -31.38 22.22 3.90
C SER A 185 -31.96 21.38 5.04
N ARG A 186 -31.19 21.13 6.09
CA ARG A 186 -31.57 20.32 7.24
C ARG A 186 -32.16 21.18 8.35
N LEU A 187 -31.69 22.41 8.50
CA LEU A 187 -32.23 23.43 9.42
C LEU A 187 -33.55 24.05 8.92
N LYS A 188 -33.81 23.95 7.61
CA LYS A 188 -35.04 24.44 6.95
C LYS A 188 -35.49 25.84 7.43
N PRO A 189 -34.61 26.85 7.39
CA PRO A 189 -34.93 28.19 7.90
C PRO A 189 -36.17 28.83 7.26
N TRP A 190 -36.52 28.46 6.03
CA TRP A 190 -37.73 28.92 5.35
C TRP A 190 -39.04 28.52 6.06
N GLU A 191 -39.06 27.43 6.83
CA GLU A 191 -40.22 27.06 7.65
C GLU A 191 -40.40 28.06 8.81
N ALA A 192 -39.30 28.51 9.43
CA ALA A 192 -39.35 29.52 10.50
C ALA A 192 -39.76 30.91 9.98
N GLU A 193 -39.36 31.25 8.75
CA GLU A 193 -39.75 32.50 8.09
C GLU A 193 -41.11 32.41 7.35
N ASN A 194 -41.87 31.31 7.53
CA ASN A 194 -43.17 31.07 6.88
C ASN A 194 -43.16 31.31 5.36
N MET A 195 -42.11 30.85 4.69
CA MET A 195 -41.99 30.97 3.23
C MET A 195 -41.64 29.65 2.57
N SER A 196 -41.90 29.56 1.26
CA SER A 196 -41.53 28.37 0.50
C SER A 196 -40.01 28.29 0.32
N ARG A 197 -39.47 27.06 0.34
CA ARG A 197 -38.03 26.79 0.11
C ARG A 197 -37.49 27.51 -1.14
N ALA A 198 -38.24 27.45 -2.24
CA ALA A 198 -37.85 28.07 -3.51
C ALA A 198 -37.75 29.60 -3.40
N LYS A 199 -38.67 30.23 -2.67
CA LYS A 199 -38.65 31.68 -2.43
C LYS A 199 -37.45 32.07 -1.56
N TRP A 200 -37.16 31.31 -0.51
CA TRP A 200 -36.03 31.56 0.40
C TRP A 200 -34.67 31.51 -0.31
N TYR A 201 -34.43 30.51 -1.16
CA TYR A 201 -33.19 30.43 -1.96
C TYR A 201 -33.10 31.54 -3.01
N ARG A 202 -34.20 31.85 -3.71
CA ARG A 202 -34.24 32.95 -4.69
C ARG A 202 -33.84 34.29 -4.06
N LEU A 203 -34.43 34.64 -2.92
CA LEU A 203 -34.13 35.88 -2.20
C LEU A 203 -32.64 36.01 -1.83
N ARG A 204 -31.97 34.91 -1.49
CA ARG A 204 -30.51 34.91 -1.21
C ARG A 204 -29.66 35.06 -2.45
N GLU A 205 -29.99 34.36 -3.53
CA GLU A 205 -29.25 34.43 -4.81
C GLU A 205 -29.45 35.75 -5.54
N THR A 206 -30.59 36.43 -5.31
CA THR A 206 -30.91 37.77 -5.84
C THR A 206 -30.86 38.85 -4.77
N SER A 207 -29.90 38.76 -3.84
CA SER A 207 -29.64 39.85 -2.90
C SER A 207 -29.34 41.14 -3.71
N PRO A 208 -30.07 42.24 -3.51
CA PRO A 208 -29.78 43.48 -4.23
C PRO A 208 -28.37 43.93 -3.83
N SER A 209 -27.47 44.06 -4.81
CA SER A 209 -26.18 44.70 -4.57
C SER A 209 -26.45 46.08 -3.99
N ARG A 210 -25.97 46.32 -2.76
CA ARG A 210 -26.10 47.60 -2.07
C ARG A 210 -25.40 48.68 -2.91
N ILE A 211 -26.17 49.42 -3.70
CA ILE A 211 -25.72 50.64 -4.37
C ILE A 211 -25.66 51.69 -3.26
N GLU A 212 -24.50 51.84 -2.63
CA GLU A 212 -24.24 53.03 -1.79
C GLU A 212 -23.78 54.17 -2.70
N GLY A 213 -24.51 55.28 -2.65
CA GLY A 213 -24.04 56.58 -3.12
C GLY A 213 -24.63 57.04 -4.45
N ILE A 214 -25.91 57.43 -4.42
CA ILE A 214 -26.44 58.42 -5.38
C ILE A 214 -25.84 59.77 -4.98
N LEU A 215 -25.00 60.36 -5.83
CA LEU A 215 -24.73 61.80 -5.80
C LEU A 215 -25.74 62.51 -6.73
N PRO A 216 -26.17 63.74 -6.39
CA PRO A 216 -27.25 64.42 -7.09
C PRO A 216 -26.76 64.97 -8.43
N SER A 217 -27.67 64.90 -9.40
CA SER A 217 -27.72 65.59 -10.69
C SER A 217 -26.60 66.61 -10.97
N SER A 218 -25.73 66.24 -11.90
CA SER A 218 -25.17 67.19 -12.86
C SER A 218 -25.24 66.56 -14.25
N ASP A 219 -26.36 66.77 -14.93
CA ASP A 219 -26.50 66.47 -16.35
C ASP A 219 -25.46 67.27 -17.13
N THR A 220 -24.38 66.60 -17.50
CA THR A 220 -23.39 67.11 -18.45
C THR A 220 -23.34 66.11 -19.59
N PRO A 221 -23.76 66.47 -20.83
CA PRO A 221 -23.69 65.54 -21.95
C PRO A 221 -22.21 65.30 -22.29
N VAL A 222 -21.77 64.06 -22.10
CA VAL A 222 -20.39 63.64 -22.43
C VAL A 222 -20.20 63.74 -23.93
N SER A 223 -19.30 64.64 -24.33
CA SER A 223 -18.81 64.82 -25.69
C SER A 223 -18.23 63.50 -26.23
N GLN A 224 -18.51 63.25 -27.50
CA GLN A 224 -18.20 62.03 -28.24
C GLN A 224 -16.73 61.60 -28.10
N ILE A 225 -16.51 60.36 -27.66
CA ILE A 225 -15.22 59.68 -27.68
C ILE A 225 -14.97 59.21 -29.13
N PRO A 226 -13.81 59.48 -29.76
CA PRO A 226 -13.50 58.96 -31.10
C PRO A 226 -13.32 57.43 -31.06
N PRO A 227 -13.61 56.70 -32.16
CA PRO A 227 -13.56 55.25 -32.17
C PRO A 227 -12.13 54.72 -32.00
N VAL A 228 -11.95 53.86 -30.99
CA VAL A 228 -10.71 53.10 -30.77
C VAL A 228 -10.60 52.03 -31.88
N PRO A 229 -9.42 51.82 -32.50
CA PRO A 229 -9.27 50.81 -33.53
C PRO A 229 -9.42 49.39 -32.95
N VAL A 230 -10.23 48.58 -33.63
CA VAL A 230 -10.47 47.17 -33.33
C VAL A 230 -9.19 46.37 -33.60
N ILE A 231 -8.46 45.99 -32.55
CA ILE A 231 -7.38 45.02 -32.66
C ILE A 231 -8.01 43.63 -32.71
N ALA A 232 -7.96 43.01 -33.90
CA ALA A 232 -8.42 41.64 -34.12
C ALA A 232 -7.57 40.63 -33.33
N SER A 233 -8.07 40.18 -32.18
CA SER A 233 -7.51 39.06 -31.44
C SER A 233 -7.76 37.75 -32.22
N LYS A 234 -6.69 37.20 -32.82
CA LYS A 234 -6.67 35.86 -33.43
C LYS A 234 -7.04 34.81 -32.38
N ARG A 235 -8.12 34.07 -32.61
CA ARG A 235 -8.46 32.86 -31.83
C ARG A 235 -7.37 31.79 -32.04
N PRO A 236 -6.90 31.10 -30.99
CA PRO A 236 -6.06 29.92 -31.17
C PRO A 236 -6.88 28.78 -31.77
N SER A 237 -6.34 28.18 -32.82
CA SER A 237 -6.87 27.00 -33.49
C SER A 237 -6.80 25.79 -32.56
N THR A 238 -7.95 25.17 -32.29
CA THR A 238 -8.01 23.83 -31.69
C THR A 238 -7.49 22.82 -32.70
N GLY A 239 -6.33 22.24 -32.39
CA GLY A 239 -5.70 21.17 -33.16
C GLY A 239 -6.57 19.91 -33.22
N LYS A 240 -6.57 19.29 -34.41
CA LYS A 240 -7.11 17.97 -34.70
C LYS A 240 -6.49 16.91 -33.77
N ALA A 241 -7.32 16.21 -33.01
CA ALA A 241 -7.04 14.85 -32.56
C ALA A 241 -7.97 13.90 -33.33
N GLY A 242 -7.37 12.94 -34.03
CA GLY A 242 -8.05 12.02 -34.93
C GLY A 242 -8.87 10.94 -34.22
N ARG A 243 -9.96 10.58 -34.91
CA ARG A 243 -10.53 9.25 -35.16
C ARG A 243 -10.28 8.13 -34.14
N GLY A 244 -11.39 7.55 -33.65
CA GLY A 244 -11.44 6.12 -33.30
C GLY A 244 -12.66 5.69 -32.48
N GLY A 245 -13.70 5.16 -33.14
CA GLY A 245 -14.55 4.10 -32.59
C GLY A 245 -15.89 4.50 -31.95
N LEU A 246 -16.95 4.46 -32.77
CA LEU A 246 -18.33 4.33 -32.32
C LEU A 246 -18.57 2.87 -31.86
N GLY A 247 -18.85 2.68 -30.58
CA GLY A 247 -19.44 1.45 -30.04
C GLY A 247 -20.91 1.73 -29.73
N THR A 248 -21.79 1.15 -30.52
CA THR A 248 -23.26 1.24 -30.45
C THR A 248 -23.79 0.27 -29.41
N GLU A 249 -23.90 0.64 -28.14
CA GLU A 249 -24.79 -0.06 -27.20
C GLU A 249 -25.44 0.95 -26.24
N SER A 250 -26.75 1.12 -26.39
CA SER A 250 -27.64 1.84 -25.47
C SER A 250 -27.90 0.99 -24.23
N PRO A 251 -27.72 1.49 -23.00
CA PRO A 251 -28.36 0.90 -21.84
C PRO A 251 -29.68 1.63 -21.59
N THR A 252 -30.73 1.09 -22.20
CA THR A 252 -32.12 1.31 -21.81
C THR A 252 -32.34 0.73 -20.41
N GLY A 253 -33.02 1.48 -19.55
CA GLY A 253 -33.85 0.94 -18.48
C GLY A 253 -33.16 0.54 -17.18
N CYS A 254 -33.24 1.42 -16.18
CA CYS A 254 -33.50 1.08 -14.76
C CYS A 254 -33.70 2.38 -13.97
N GLN A 255 -34.75 3.14 -14.30
CA GLN A 255 -35.32 4.12 -13.38
C GLN A 255 -36.28 3.38 -12.45
N GLY A 256 -35.75 2.90 -11.33
CA GLY A 256 -36.53 2.40 -10.20
C GLY A 256 -36.50 3.41 -9.06
N ALA A 257 -37.14 4.57 -9.25
CA ALA A 257 -37.45 5.47 -8.15
C ALA A 257 -38.71 4.96 -7.46
N ALA A 258 -38.57 4.41 -6.25
CA ALA A 258 -39.72 4.09 -5.40
C ALA A 258 -40.36 5.40 -4.89
N PRO A 259 -41.69 5.54 -4.93
CA PRO A 259 -42.39 6.77 -4.57
C PRO A 259 -42.51 6.95 -3.06
N LEU A 260 -42.32 8.19 -2.62
CA LEU A 260 -42.73 8.71 -1.32
C LEU A 260 -44.24 8.94 -1.32
N GLY A 261 -44.94 8.49 -0.26
CA GLY A 261 -46.33 8.84 0.00
C GLY A 261 -46.79 8.44 1.41
N ARG A 262 -47.00 9.45 2.26
CA ARG A 262 -47.52 9.39 3.64
C ARG A 262 -49.00 8.97 3.70
N SER A 263 -49.43 8.37 4.80
CA SER A 263 -50.39 8.96 5.77
C SER A 263 -50.77 7.98 6.89
N ASP A 264 -50.87 8.53 8.10
CA ASP A 264 -51.46 7.94 9.30
C ASP A 264 -52.97 7.67 9.14
N LYS A 265 -53.47 6.61 9.80
CA LYS A 265 -54.72 6.65 10.58
C LYS A 265 -54.67 5.64 11.72
N ASP A 266 -55.10 6.13 12.88
CA ASP A 266 -55.28 5.46 14.17
C ASP A 266 -56.23 4.25 14.15
N ILE A 267 -56.14 3.47 15.24
CA ILE A 267 -57.15 2.70 16.05
C ILE A 267 -56.30 1.60 16.73
N GLY A 268 -56.08 1.52 18.04
CA GLY A 268 -57.00 1.59 19.18
C GLY A 268 -57.07 0.20 19.85
N ALA A 269 -57.07 0.16 21.19
CA ALA A 269 -57.23 -0.99 22.12
C ALA A 269 -55.98 -1.86 22.38
N ALA A 270 -55.37 -1.83 23.57
CA ALA A 270 -55.83 -2.29 24.90
C ALA A 270 -55.70 -3.82 25.09
N ALA A 271 -54.70 -4.22 25.87
CA ALA A 271 -54.68 -5.28 26.90
C ALA A 271 -53.21 -5.66 27.20
#